data_AF-A0A7V0XHG2-F1
#
_entry.id   AF-A0A7V0XHG2-F1
#
_cell.length_a   1.000
_cell.length_b   1.000
_cell.length_c   1.000
_cell.angle_alpha   90.00
_cell.angle_beta   90.00
_cell.angle_gamma   90.00
#
_symmetry.space_group_name_H-M   'P 1'
#
loop_
_entity.id
_entity.type
_entity.pdbx_description
1 polymer ?
#
loop_
_entity_poly.entity_id
_entity_poly.type
_entity_poly.pdbx_seq_one_letter_code
_entity_poly.pdbx_strand_id
1 'polypeptide(L)'
;MRSLGMFFLICLLNANLYGFSAGSGSEKSNFGNMNMKKKGANLYISHQDNSSCELVITESYDLIVGGQRVSLNRYQKSLARQYVDEYEDLVEKGKAIGWEGGKIGAQGAAIGIKAIAKLPKMLRHDYDSEDYEKDIESMVAEIESKVENIERKAKKLERQAERFEDLHIKFKNEVPTLRYLDWF
;
A
#
# COMPACT_ATOMS: atom_id res chain seq x y z
N MET A 1 -8.85 13.02 -17.23
CA MET A 1 -8.49 11.82 -16.46
C MET A 1 -7.42 12.23 -15.45
N ARG A 2 -7.78 12.32 -14.18
CA ARG A 2 -6.78 12.50 -13.10
C ARG A 2 -6.13 11.14 -12.90
N SER A 3 -4.79 11.09 -12.89
CA SER A 3 -4.01 9.87 -12.65
C SER A 3 -4.53 9.16 -11.39
N LEU A 4 -5.14 7.97 -11.57
CA LEU A 4 -5.56 7.11 -10.46
C LEU A 4 -4.35 6.62 -9.65
N GLY A 5 -3.15 6.59 -10.25
CA GLY A 5 -1.90 6.12 -9.62
C GLY A 5 -1.53 6.89 -8.34
N MET A 6 -1.72 8.21 -8.31
CA MET A 6 -1.39 9.02 -7.12
C MET A 6 -2.39 8.83 -5.98
N PHE A 7 -3.68 8.58 -6.29
CA PHE A 7 -4.70 8.27 -5.28
C PHE A 7 -4.49 6.87 -4.67
N PHE A 8 -4.00 5.92 -5.46
CA PHE A 8 -3.76 4.55 -5.02
C PHE A 8 -2.72 4.46 -3.89
N LEU A 9 -1.64 5.23 -4.00
CA LEU A 9 -0.56 5.27 -3.01
C LEU A 9 -1.02 5.89 -1.67
N ILE A 10 -1.85 6.94 -1.74
CA ILE A 10 -2.42 7.59 -0.55
C ILE A 10 -3.41 6.67 0.18
N CYS A 11 -4.21 5.89 -0.53
CA CYS A 11 -5.15 4.92 0.07
C CYS A 11 -4.42 3.76 0.79
N LEU A 12 -3.34 3.22 0.19
CA LEU A 12 -2.51 2.19 0.83
C LEU A 12 -1.78 2.70 2.09
N LEU A 13 -1.36 3.97 2.09
CA LEU A 13 -0.70 4.61 3.23
C LEU A 13 -1.68 4.88 4.39
N ASN A 14 -2.90 5.34 4.11
CA ASN A 14 -3.92 5.58 5.14
C ASN A 14 -4.38 4.28 5.84
N ALA A 15 -4.41 3.15 5.12
CA ALA A 15 -4.73 1.85 5.71
C ALA A 15 -3.70 1.38 6.77
N ASN A 16 -2.43 1.81 6.66
CA ASN A 16 -1.39 1.47 7.64
C ASN A 16 -1.33 2.41 8.85
N LEU A 17 -1.76 3.67 8.72
CA LEU A 17 -1.70 4.64 9.83
C LEU A 17 -2.73 4.38 10.94
N TYR A 18 -3.84 3.69 10.64
CA TYR A 18 -4.90 3.40 11.63
C TYR A 18 -5.01 1.91 12.01
N GLY A 19 -4.15 1.04 11.48
CA GLY A 19 -4.38 -0.42 11.48
C GLY A 19 -3.30 -1.31 12.11
N PHE A 20 -2.25 -0.76 12.75
CA PHE A 20 -1.18 -1.58 13.34
C PHE A 20 -1.59 -2.21 14.69
N SER A 21 -2.57 -3.11 14.65
CA SER A 21 -2.89 -4.05 15.73
C SER A 21 -2.30 -5.41 15.37
N ALA A 22 -1.26 -5.83 16.09
CA ALA A 22 -0.42 -7.00 15.84
C ALA A 22 -1.10 -8.37 16.11
N GLY A 23 -2.38 -8.55 15.74
CA GLY A 23 -3.11 -9.80 16.00
C GLY A 23 -3.96 -10.23 14.81
N SER A 24 -3.50 -11.23 14.04
CA SER A 24 -4.21 -12.04 13.00
C SER A 24 -5.33 -11.32 12.22
N GLY A 25 -5.14 -10.03 11.98
CA GLY A 25 -6.18 -9.11 11.57
C GLY A 25 -6.21 -9.01 10.07
N SER A 26 -7.24 -9.60 9.49
CA SER A 26 -7.59 -9.53 8.08
C SER A 26 -7.24 -8.18 7.41
N GLU A 27 -6.49 -8.23 6.32
CA GLU A 27 -5.89 -7.06 5.68
C GLU A 27 -6.93 -6.38 4.79
N LYS A 28 -7.22 -5.10 5.00
CA LYS A 28 -8.13 -4.31 4.16
C LYS A 28 -7.34 -3.27 3.38
N SER A 29 -7.61 -3.14 2.08
CA SER A 29 -7.11 -2.08 1.22
C SER A 29 -8.26 -1.53 0.35
N ASN A 30 -8.14 -0.28 -0.08
CA ASN A 30 -9.13 0.36 -0.94
C ASN A 30 -8.52 0.58 -2.34
N PHE A 31 -9.20 0.11 -3.39
CA PHE A 31 -8.84 0.30 -4.79
C PHE A 31 -9.98 1.06 -5.47
N GLY A 32 -9.86 2.38 -5.65
CA GLY A 32 -10.98 3.20 -6.10
C GLY A 32 -12.16 3.10 -5.12
N ASN A 33 -13.32 2.68 -5.62
CA ASN A 33 -14.52 2.43 -4.81
C ASN A 33 -14.64 0.95 -4.36
N MET A 34 -13.57 0.16 -4.47
CA MET A 34 -13.57 -1.24 -4.03
C MET A 34 -12.79 -1.40 -2.72
N ASN A 35 -13.35 -2.18 -1.81
CA ASN A 35 -12.67 -2.73 -0.66
C ASN A 35 -12.17 -4.13 -1.00
N MET A 36 -10.85 -4.32 -0.91
CA MET A 36 -10.20 -5.60 -1.09
C MET A 36 -9.68 -6.11 0.25
N LYS A 37 -9.94 -7.38 0.54
CA LYS A 37 -9.63 -7.97 1.84
C LYS A 37 -9.15 -9.41 1.71
N LYS A 38 -7.97 -9.71 2.23
CA LYS A 38 -7.47 -11.10 2.29
C LYS A 38 -7.85 -11.74 3.63
N LYS A 39 -8.41 -12.96 3.60
CA LYS A 39 -8.58 -13.81 4.79
C LYS A 39 -8.13 -15.23 4.47
N GLY A 40 -7.03 -15.67 5.09
CA GLY A 40 -6.38 -16.91 4.70
C GLY A 40 -5.91 -16.82 3.24
N ALA A 41 -6.23 -17.83 2.44
CA ALA A 41 -5.91 -17.87 1.01
C ALA A 41 -7.01 -17.29 0.09
N ASN A 42 -8.09 -16.73 0.68
CA ASN A 42 -9.19 -16.16 -0.09
C ASN A 42 -9.08 -14.64 -0.17
N LEU A 43 -9.35 -14.08 -1.35
CA LEU A 43 -9.46 -12.65 -1.61
C LEU A 43 -10.93 -12.25 -1.72
N TYR A 44 -11.37 -11.34 -0.87
CA TYR A 44 -12.73 -10.78 -0.82
C TYR A 44 -12.70 -9.36 -1.40
N ILE A 45 -13.60 -9.07 -2.34
CA ILE A 45 -13.71 -7.78 -3.02
C ILE A 45 -15.17 -7.33 -2.91
N SER A 46 -15.39 -6.10 -2.46
CA SER A 46 -16.73 -5.53 -2.26
C SER A 46 -16.73 -4.05 -2.61
N HIS A 47 -17.88 -3.46 -2.90
CA HIS A 47 -17.97 -2.02 -3.09
C HIS A 47 -17.88 -1.28 -1.75
N GLN A 48 -17.27 -0.09 -1.74
CA GLN A 48 -17.08 0.71 -0.53
C GLN A 48 -18.40 1.10 0.13
N ASP A 49 -19.38 1.50 -0.68
CA ASP A 49 -20.68 1.98 -0.20
C ASP A 49 -21.77 0.90 -0.20
N ASN A 50 -21.47 -0.30 -0.74
CA ASN A 50 -22.45 -1.36 -0.83
C ASN A 50 -21.82 -2.75 -0.63
N SER A 51 -22.06 -3.32 0.54
CA SER A 51 -21.58 -4.66 0.92
C SER A 51 -22.55 -5.78 0.53
N SER A 52 -23.70 -5.49 -0.09
CA SER A 52 -24.69 -6.51 -0.43
C SER A 52 -24.21 -7.50 -1.49
N CYS A 53 -23.23 -7.11 -2.31
CA CYS A 53 -22.60 -7.96 -3.30
C CYS A 53 -21.11 -8.07 -3.01
N GLU A 54 -20.66 -9.28 -2.71
CA GLU A 54 -19.26 -9.61 -2.48
C GLU A 54 -18.77 -10.57 -3.56
N LEU A 55 -17.58 -10.31 -4.07
CA LEU A 55 -16.82 -11.18 -4.95
C LEU A 55 -15.73 -11.86 -4.11
N VAL A 56 -15.65 -13.17 -4.18
CA VAL A 56 -14.59 -13.95 -3.51
C VAL A 56 -13.83 -14.76 -4.53
N ILE A 57 -12.50 -14.61 -4.55
CA ILE A 57 -11.58 -15.52 -5.23
C ILE A 57 -11.05 -16.48 -4.17
N THR A 58 -11.35 -17.77 -4.32
CA THR A 58 -10.94 -18.80 -3.37
C THR A 58 -9.47 -19.20 -3.56
N GLU A 59 -8.93 -19.95 -2.61
CA GLU A 59 -7.60 -20.60 -2.72
C GLU A 59 -7.45 -21.45 -3.99
N SER A 60 -8.53 -22.12 -4.41
CA SER A 60 -8.59 -22.89 -5.65
C SER A 60 -8.79 -22.04 -6.91
N TYR A 61 -8.74 -20.71 -6.77
CA TYR A 61 -9.01 -19.72 -7.80
C TYR A 61 -10.38 -19.89 -8.46
N ASP A 62 -11.35 -20.38 -7.67
CA ASP A 62 -12.75 -20.33 -8.05
C ASP A 62 -13.33 -18.97 -7.68
N LEU A 63 -14.34 -18.54 -8.42
CA LEU A 63 -14.98 -17.26 -8.22
C LEU A 63 -16.37 -17.47 -7.61
N ILE A 64 -16.68 -16.71 -6.56
CA ILE A 64 -18.00 -16.65 -5.94
C ILE A 64 -18.48 -15.21 -6.03
N VAL A 65 -19.66 -14.96 -6.61
CA VAL A 65 -20.24 -13.62 -6.75
C VAL A 65 -21.60 -13.63 -6.08
N GLY A 66 -21.80 -12.79 -5.05
CA GLY A 66 -23.06 -12.74 -4.31
C GLY A 66 -23.45 -14.09 -3.69
N GLY A 67 -22.47 -14.89 -3.27
CA GLY A 67 -22.68 -16.24 -2.73
C GLY A 67 -22.88 -17.34 -3.78
N GLN A 68 -22.96 -17.01 -5.07
CA GLN A 68 -23.09 -17.99 -6.15
C GLN A 68 -21.74 -18.31 -6.79
N ARG A 69 -21.42 -19.60 -6.92
CA ARG A 69 -20.19 -20.04 -7.58
C ARG A 69 -20.29 -19.82 -9.10
N VAL A 70 -19.29 -19.16 -9.65
CA VAL A 70 -19.12 -18.93 -11.08
C VAL A 70 -18.13 -19.94 -11.64
N SER A 71 -18.56 -20.70 -12.65
CA SER A 71 -17.68 -21.65 -13.33
C SER A 71 -16.67 -20.91 -14.20
N LEU A 72 -15.39 -21.00 -13.86
CA LEU A 72 -14.29 -20.44 -14.65
C LEU A 72 -13.63 -21.51 -15.51
N ASN A 73 -13.33 -21.17 -16.77
CA ASN A 73 -12.48 -21.99 -17.62
C ASN A 73 -10.99 -21.89 -17.20
N ARG A 74 -10.13 -22.74 -17.76
CA ARG A 74 -8.69 -22.78 -17.40
C ARG A 74 -8.00 -21.42 -17.56
N TYR A 75 -8.32 -20.67 -18.61
CA TYR A 75 -7.72 -19.36 -18.86
C TYR A 75 -8.19 -18.32 -17.83
N GLN A 76 -9.49 -18.27 -17.54
CA GLN A 76 -10.05 -17.38 -16.52
C GLN A 76 -9.52 -17.70 -15.11
N LYS A 77 -9.32 -18.99 -14.77
CA LYS A 77 -8.66 -19.38 -13.51
C LYS A 77 -7.22 -18.90 -13.43
N SER A 78 -6.49 -18.93 -14.55
CA SER A 78 -5.14 -18.37 -14.62
C SER A 78 -5.14 -16.86 -14.38
N LEU A 79 -6.12 -16.13 -14.93
CA LEU A 79 -6.29 -14.70 -14.66
C LEU A 79 -6.63 -14.43 -13.19
N ALA A 80 -7.55 -15.20 -12.59
CA ALA A 80 -7.88 -15.08 -11.17
C ALA A 80 -6.67 -15.31 -10.27
N ARG A 81 -5.84 -16.31 -10.60
CA ARG A 81 -4.57 -16.56 -9.90
C ARG A 81 -3.61 -15.37 -10.02
N GLN A 82 -3.32 -14.92 -11.24
CA GLN A 82 -2.44 -13.76 -11.45
C GLN A 82 -2.96 -12.53 -10.71
N TYR A 83 -4.28 -12.35 -10.66
CA TYR A 83 -4.92 -11.24 -9.97
C TYR A 83 -4.66 -11.30 -8.46
N VAL A 84 -4.80 -12.47 -7.84
CA VAL A 84 -4.47 -12.68 -6.43
C VAL A 84 -2.97 -12.47 -6.18
N ASP A 85 -2.11 -13.11 -6.99
CA ASP A 85 -0.66 -13.05 -6.82
C ASP A 85 -0.12 -11.60 -6.92
N GLU A 86 -0.57 -10.83 -7.92
CA GLU A 86 -0.16 -9.42 -8.10
C GLU A 86 -0.73 -8.50 -7.01
N TYR A 87 -1.97 -8.73 -6.56
CA TYR A 87 -2.54 -7.99 -5.44
C TYR A 87 -1.73 -8.22 -4.15
N GLU A 88 -1.35 -9.46 -3.87
CA GLU A 88 -0.57 -9.80 -2.68
C GLU A 88 0.81 -9.14 -2.69
N ASP A 89 1.51 -9.22 -3.82
CA ASP A 89 2.83 -8.61 -3.99
C ASP A 89 2.75 -7.08 -3.89
N LEU A 90 1.69 -6.45 -4.42
CA LEU A 90 1.42 -5.01 -4.24
C LEU A 90 1.24 -4.64 -2.76
N VAL A 91 0.43 -5.39 -2.02
CA VAL A 91 0.17 -5.14 -0.60
C VAL A 91 1.43 -5.33 0.24
N GLU A 92 2.19 -6.40 -0.01
CA GLU A 92 3.43 -6.69 0.73
C GLU A 92 4.48 -5.59 0.51
N LYS A 93 4.74 -5.22 -0.76
CA LYS A 93 5.65 -4.12 -1.08
C LYS A 93 5.17 -2.78 -0.54
N GLY A 94 3.87 -2.51 -0.62
CA GLY A 94 3.26 -1.31 -0.05
C GLY A 94 3.49 -1.20 1.46
N LYS A 95 3.34 -2.31 2.20
CA LYS A 95 3.64 -2.37 3.64
C LYS A 95 5.12 -2.17 3.94
N ALA A 96 6.01 -2.82 3.18
CA ALA A 96 7.45 -2.66 3.37
C ALA A 96 7.87 -1.19 3.20
N ILE A 97 7.36 -0.53 2.16
CA ILE A 97 7.57 0.91 1.91
C ILE A 97 6.97 1.75 3.04
N GLY A 98 5.75 1.47 3.47
CA GLY A 98 5.10 2.18 4.57
C GLY A 98 5.87 2.07 5.89
N TRP A 99 6.38 0.88 6.21
CA TRP A 99 7.19 0.64 7.41
C TRP A 99 8.53 1.37 7.35
N GLU A 100 9.24 1.29 6.23
CA GLU A 100 10.49 2.04 6.01
C GLU A 100 10.24 3.55 6.11
N GLY A 101 9.17 4.06 5.49
CA GLY A 101 8.79 5.47 5.52
C GLY A 101 8.46 5.96 6.92
N GLY A 102 7.72 5.16 7.69
CA GLY A 102 7.43 5.45 9.11
C GLY A 102 8.71 5.51 9.96
N LYS A 103 9.65 4.59 9.74
CA LYS A 103 10.96 4.60 10.44
C LYS A 103 11.76 5.86 10.13
N ILE A 104 11.82 6.27 8.86
CA ILE A 104 12.50 7.51 8.45
C ILE A 104 11.79 8.72 9.05
N GLY A 105 10.47 8.78 9.01
CA GLY A 105 9.69 9.87 9.62
C GLY A 105 9.99 10.04 11.11
N ALA A 106 10.09 8.93 11.85
CA ALA A 106 10.49 8.95 13.26
C ALA A 106 11.93 9.45 13.46
N GLN A 107 12.86 9.05 12.59
CA GLN A 107 14.25 9.53 12.62
C GLN A 107 14.32 11.05 12.35
N GLY A 108 13.61 11.55 11.34
CA GLY A 108 13.55 12.99 11.03
C GLY A 108 12.96 13.81 12.18
N ALA A 109 11.86 13.34 12.78
CA ALA A 109 11.27 13.98 13.96
C ALA A 109 12.24 14.01 15.14
N ALA A 110 12.99 12.93 15.38
CA ALA A 110 13.99 12.88 16.44
C ALA A 110 15.12 13.89 16.24
N ILE A 111 15.58 14.08 14.99
CA ILE A 111 16.56 15.13 14.66
C ILE A 111 15.98 16.52 14.92
N GLY A 112 14.74 16.79 14.48
CA GLY A 112 14.06 18.07 14.73
C GLY A 112 13.94 18.40 16.22
N ILE A 113 13.56 17.43 17.05
CA ILE A 113 13.51 17.59 18.51
C ILE A 113 14.90 17.88 19.07
N LYS A 114 15.94 17.15 18.64
CA LYS A 114 17.33 17.39 19.07
C LYS A 114 17.79 18.81 18.72
N ALA A 115 17.46 19.31 17.52
CA ALA A 115 17.80 20.66 17.09
C ALA A 115 17.13 21.73 17.99
N ILE A 116 15.83 21.60 18.26
CA ILE A 116 15.07 22.53 19.12
C ILE A 116 15.60 22.51 20.56
N ALA A 117 15.86 21.32 21.12
CA ALA A 117 16.32 21.16 22.50
C ALA A 117 17.69 21.82 22.79
N LYS A 118 18.45 22.18 21.75
CA LYS A 118 19.75 22.84 21.87
C LYS A 118 19.71 24.36 21.76
N LEU A 119 18.60 24.96 21.32
CA LEU A 119 18.45 26.43 21.31
C LEU A 119 18.78 27.09 22.66
N PRO A 120 18.38 26.53 23.83
CA PRO A 120 18.76 27.10 25.13
C PRO A 120 20.25 26.96 25.48
N LYS A 121 20.97 26.00 24.88
CA LYS A 121 22.41 25.77 25.13
C LYS A 121 23.28 26.71 24.31
N MET A 122 22.85 27.06 23.08
CA MET A 122 23.52 28.06 22.24
C MET A 122 23.45 29.48 22.82
N LEU A 123 22.50 29.76 23.71
CA LEU A 123 22.45 31.02 24.47
C LEU A 123 23.48 31.11 25.60
N ARG A 124 24.32 30.07 25.82
CA ARG A 124 25.42 30.07 26.78
C ARG A 124 26.74 30.08 26.01
N HIS A 125 27.66 30.98 26.37
CA HIS A 125 28.85 31.35 25.59
C HIS A 125 29.95 30.27 25.43
N ASP A 126 29.78 29.08 26.02
CA ASP A 126 30.87 28.12 26.23
C ASP A 126 30.70 26.81 25.42
N TYR A 127 29.83 26.79 24.39
CA TYR A 127 29.53 25.59 23.61
C TYR A 127 30.13 25.65 22.20
N ASP A 128 30.95 24.65 21.84
CA ASP A 128 31.55 24.52 20.52
C ASP A 128 30.49 24.03 19.50
N SER A 129 30.05 24.94 18.63
CA SER A 129 28.90 24.75 17.74
C SER A 129 29.24 23.94 16.48
N GLU A 130 30.49 23.95 16.04
CA GLU A 130 30.92 23.42 14.74
C GLU A 130 30.83 21.89 14.66
N ASP A 131 31.30 21.17 15.69
CA ASP A 131 31.22 19.70 15.73
C ASP A 131 29.77 19.19 15.71
N TYR A 132 28.86 19.96 16.30
CA TYR A 132 27.45 19.59 16.34
C TYR A 132 26.73 19.82 15.02
N GLU A 133 27.03 20.91 14.32
CA GLU A 133 26.48 21.18 12.99
C GLU A 133 26.86 20.06 12.03
N LYS A 134 28.13 19.64 12.05
CA LYS A 134 28.64 18.52 11.23
C LYS A 134 27.93 17.19 11.52
N ASP A 135 27.65 16.89 12.78
CA ASP A 135 26.89 15.69 13.16
C ASP A 135 25.44 15.74 12.63
N ILE A 136 24.78 16.90 12.73
CA ILE A 136 23.43 17.08 12.17
C ILE A 136 23.45 16.91 10.66
N GLU A 137 24.36 17.58 9.96
CA GLU A 137 24.46 17.52 8.49
C GLU A 137 24.65 16.08 8.02
N SER A 138 25.53 15.33 8.67
CA SER A 138 25.75 13.91 8.39
C SER A 138 24.47 13.08 8.57
N MET A 139 23.73 13.29 9.67
CA MET A 139 22.47 12.59 9.91
C MET A 139 21.38 12.99 8.90
N VAL A 140 21.33 14.25 8.48
CA VAL A 140 20.40 14.74 7.45
C VAL A 140 20.70 14.08 6.11
N ALA A 141 21.96 14.06 5.68
CA ALA A 141 22.38 13.42 4.44
C ALA A 141 22.04 11.91 4.42
N GLU A 142 22.20 11.21 5.55
CA GLU A 142 21.81 9.80 5.67
C GLU A 142 20.29 9.61 5.49
N ILE A 143 19.48 10.49 6.07
CA ILE A 143 18.03 10.47 5.91
C ILE A 143 17.63 10.74 4.46
N GLU A 144 18.20 11.76 3.82
CA GLU A 144 17.92 12.09 2.43
C GLU A 144 18.20 10.90 1.50
N SER A 145 19.35 10.24 1.67
CA SER A 145 19.69 9.04 0.90
C SER A 145 18.67 7.91 1.08
N LYS A 146 18.17 7.71 2.31
CA LYS A 146 17.12 6.72 2.59
C LYS A 146 15.78 7.13 1.96
N VAL A 147 15.42 8.41 1.98
CA VAL A 147 14.21 8.94 1.34
C VAL A 147 14.27 8.68 -0.16
N GLU A 148 15.37 9.00 -0.84
CA GLU A 148 15.54 8.73 -2.27
C GLU A 148 15.39 7.23 -2.62
N ASN A 149 15.85 6.34 -1.74
CA ASN A 149 15.65 4.91 -1.93
C ASN A 149 14.17 4.51 -1.81
N ILE A 150 13.44 5.06 -0.84
CA ILE A 150 12.00 4.84 -0.70
C ILE A 150 11.25 5.37 -1.91
N GLU A 151 11.57 6.56 -2.40
CA GLU A 151 10.94 7.12 -3.60
C GLU A 151 11.14 6.23 -4.82
N ARG A 152 12.35 5.70 -5.02
CA ARG A 152 12.62 4.74 -6.09
C ARG A 152 11.81 3.46 -5.95
N LYS A 153 11.63 2.94 -4.73
CA LYS A 153 10.76 1.78 -4.46
C LYS A 153 9.29 2.11 -4.73
N ALA A 154 8.81 3.28 -4.30
CA ALA A 154 7.44 3.74 -4.53
C ALA A 154 7.12 3.87 -6.02
N LYS A 155 8.05 4.40 -6.83
CA LYS A 155 7.90 4.48 -8.28
C LYS A 155 7.83 3.11 -8.96
N LYS A 156 8.54 2.10 -8.42
CA LYS A 156 8.40 0.71 -8.90
C LYS A 156 7.04 0.12 -8.53
N LEU A 157 6.54 0.42 -7.33
CA LEU A 157 5.22 -0.01 -6.87
C LEU A 157 4.10 0.61 -7.72
N GLU A 158 4.21 1.90 -8.06
CA GLU A 158 3.26 2.59 -8.94
C GLU A 158 3.14 1.90 -10.31
N ARG A 159 4.26 1.61 -10.96
CA ARG A 159 4.27 0.85 -12.23
C ARG A 159 3.67 -0.55 -12.08
N GLN A 160 3.78 -1.16 -10.90
CA GLN A 160 3.15 -2.44 -10.64
C GLN A 160 1.64 -2.30 -10.47
N ALA A 161 1.18 -1.24 -9.82
CA ALA A 161 -0.24 -0.92 -9.67
C ALA A 161 -0.89 -0.67 -11.04
N GLU A 162 -0.20 0.00 -11.97
CA GLU A 162 -0.66 0.18 -13.36
C GLU A 162 -0.85 -1.18 -14.06
N ARG A 163 0.12 -2.10 -13.94
CA ARG A 163 -0.02 -3.44 -14.53
C ARG A 163 -1.14 -4.24 -13.89
N PHE A 164 -1.37 -4.06 -12.59
CA PHE A 164 -2.48 -4.68 -11.89
C PHE A 164 -3.83 -4.12 -12.35
N GLU A 165 -3.92 -2.83 -12.64
CA GLU A 165 -5.11 -2.21 -13.24
C GLU A 165 -5.39 -2.79 -14.64
N ASP A 166 -4.38 -2.95 -15.48
CA ASP A 166 -4.52 -3.62 -16.78
C ASP A 166 -5.03 -5.07 -16.62
N LEU A 167 -4.48 -5.80 -15.64
CA LEU A 167 -4.91 -7.15 -15.31
C LEU A 167 -6.35 -7.17 -14.79
N HIS A 168 -6.75 -6.20 -13.99
CA HIS A 168 -8.11 -6.03 -13.48
C HIS A 168 -9.12 -5.84 -14.61
N ILE A 169 -8.83 -4.91 -15.53
CA ILE A 169 -9.66 -4.66 -16.72
C ILE A 169 -9.77 -5.93 -17.56
N LYS A 170 -8.63 -6.61 -17.79
CA LYS A 170 -8.60 -7.86 -18.53
C LYS A 170 -9.44 -8.95 -17.85
N PHE A 171 -9.32 -9.09 -16.53
CA PHE A 171 -10.06 -10.08 -15.77
C PHE A 171 -11.57 -9.82 -15.81
N LYS A 172 -12.00 -8.56 -15.66
CA LYS A 172 -13.40 -8.13 -15.81
C LYS A 172 -13.94 -8.47 -17.20
N ASN A 173 -13.20 -8.16 -18.26
CA ASN A 173 -13.64 -8.38 -19.63
C ASN A 173 -13.78 -9.87 -19.99
N GLU A 174 -12.85 -10.70 -19.50
CA GLU A 174 -12.77 -12.12 -19.82
C GLU A 174 -13.73 -12.98 -18.99
N VAL A 175 -14.21 -12.52 -17.84
CA VAL A 175 -15.19 -13.22 -17.00
C VAL A 175 -16.57 -12.56 -17.15
N PRO A 176 -17.51 -13.16 -17.92
CA PRO A 176 -18.78 -12.52 -18.24
C PRO A 176 -19.58 -12.03 -17.03
N THR A 177 -19.58 -12.79 -15.93
CA THR A 177 -20.31 -12.43 -14.71
C THR A 177 -19.81 -11.12 -14.08
N LEU A 178 -18.52 -10.81 -14.22
CA LEU A 178 -17.93 -9.60 -13.66
C LEU A 178 -18.33 -8.33 -14.42
N ARG A 179 -18.72 -8.45 -15.69
CA ARG A 179 -19.18 -7.31 -16.49
C ARG A 179 -20.52 -6.74 -16.02
N TYR A 180 -21.30 -7.52 -15.27
CA TYR A 180 -22.57 -7.07 -14.68
C TYR A 180 -22.40 -6.43 -13.30
N LEU A 181 -21.18 -6.40 -12.77
CA LEU A 181 -20.85 -5.70 -11.54
C LEU A 181 -20.36 -4.30 -11.94
N ASP A 182 -21.26 -3.32 -11.95
CA ASP A 182 -20.94 -1.94 -12.38
C ASP A 182 -19.80 -1.30 -11.57
N TRP A 183 -19.60 -1.78 -10.34
CA TRP A 183 -18.60 -1.30 -9.40
C TRP A 183 -17.24 -2.00 -9.48
N PHE A 184 -17.19 -3.16 -10.14
CA PHE A 184 -15.98 -3.94 -10.40
C PHE A 184 -15.44 -3.58 -11.78
#